data_AF-A0A2J0SPF9-F1
#
_entry.id   AF-A0A2J0SPF9-F1
#
_cell.length_a   1.000
_cell.length_b   1.000
_cell.length_c   1.000
_cell.angle_alpha   90.00
_cell.angle_beta   90.00
_cell.angle_gamma   90.00
#
_symmetry.space_group_name_H-M   'P 1'
#
loop_
_entity.id
_entity.type
_entity.pdbx_description
1 polymer ?
#
loop_
_entity_poly.entity_id
_entity_poly.type
_entity_poly.pdbx_seq_one_letter_code
_entity_poly.pdbx_strand_id
1 'polypeptide(L)'
;MLKILRGLGWTLAGLLVLAIVVWCASRMWPVPESRLQAQQRLEARLPANGRNGYPLLWTLAFDDLDAGQREQALAEDVRRWEADPRGGNLTPSHLAANHAELRARASASCGPSARDCLAQVRADPQRFAEAHAGHRQLHARLDALAEADHFVSPFRPKGDGIMVPLPTYGLMLDATSARALAYVQGDIDGALRGSCRGLQLGRRLVPGGSYLVESIIGASLVQANAQLLADMLVELPADHPLPAECERAMQPMRADEQSLCRAMQGEYAMSRAAIASSAQEFGGVLVLDRSSTLARVAGNLGWACGAAATAALEADRPLPVAAPLQHDFGCLSNVMGCVLTDIAGPVYPAYSSRTQDAAAMLRLLGAQRWLRQQAGDPVEALQRLPAQFASPVRAPQLSANGRSLQVPRRSPTRGNDESPWLSVPLAAGAAPTAAARD
;
A
#
# COMPACT_ATOMS: atom_id res chain seq x y z
N MET A 1 -30.11 -55.65 29.58
CA MET A 1 -29.84 -54.81 28.39
C MET A 1 -30.77 -53.60 28.27
N LEU A 2 -32.10 -53.73 28.25
CA LEU A 2 -33.03 -52.60 28.02
C LEU A 2 -32.92 -51.42 29.02
N LYS A 3 -32.67 -51.69 30.31
CA LYS A 3 -32.50 -50.64 31.35
C LYS A 3 -31.20 -49.84 31.19
N ILE A 4 -30.12 -50.51 30.76
CA ILE A 4 -28.81 -49.89 30.51
C ILE A 4 -28.87 -49.03 29.24
N LEU A 5 -29.53 -49.53 28.17
CA LEU A 5 -29.80 -48.76 26.95
C LEU A 5 -30.69 -47.52 27.21
N ARG A 6 -31.69 -47.62 28.10
CA ARG A 6 -32.50 -46.47 28.53
C ARG A 6 -31.69 -45.46 29.34
N GLY A 7 -30.87 -45.93 30.29
CA GLY A 7 -29.98 -45.05 31.08
C GLY A 7 -29.00 -44.30 30.19
N LEU A 8 -28.39 -45.00 29.22
CA LEU A 8 -27.50 -44.40 28.22
C LEU A 8 -28.23 -43.40 27.31
N GLY A 9 -29.49 -43.68 26.93
CA GLY A 9 -30.31 -42.75 26.15
C GLY A 9 -30.60 -41.44 26.88
N TRP A 10 -30.93 -41.50 28.18
CA TRP A 10 -31.18 -40.31 28.99
C TRP A 10 -29.91 -39.48 29.25
N THR A 11 -28.76 -40.12 29.45
CA THR A 11 -27.49 -39.39 29.59
C THR A 11 -27.09 -38.71 28.29
N LEU A 12 -27.27 -39.37 27.13
CA LEU A 12 -27.01 -38.77 25.83
C LEU A 12 -27.94 -37.58 25.57
N ALA A 13 -29.22 -37.71 25.89
CA ALA A 13 -30.19 -36.63 25.76
C ALA A 13 -29.85 -35.44 26.68
N GLY A 14 -29.44 -35.70 27.93
CA GLY A 14 -29.01 -34.66 28.86
C GLY A 14 -27.76 -33.92 28.38
N LEU A 15 -26.78 -34.64 27.83
CA LEU A 15 -25.58 -34.03 27.22
C LEU A 15 -25.93 -33.20 25.98
N LEU A 16 -26.85 -33.67 25.14
CA LEU A 16 -27.31 -32.92 23.97
C LEU A 16 -28.00 -31.61 24.37
N VAL A 17 -28.88 -31.65 25.37
CA VAL A 17 -29.54 -30.44 25.89
C VAL A 17 -28.51 -29.47 26.46
N LEU A 18 -27.55 -29.96 27.25
CA LEU A 18 -26.47 -29.13 27.77
C LEU A 18 -25.66 -28.49 26.65
N ALA A 19 -25.30 -29.24 25.61
CA ALA A 19 -24.57 -28.73 24.45
C ALA A 19 -25.35 -27.63 23.73
N ILE A 20 -26.67 -27.79 23.54
CA ILE A 20 -27.55 -26.78 22.94
C ILE A 20 -27.61 -25.53 23.82
N VAL A 21 -27.76 -25.68 25.14
CA VAL A 21 -27.79 -24.54 26.08
C VAL A 21 -26.48 -23.76 26.04
N VAL A 22 -25.34 -24.45 26.08
CA VAL A 22 -24.01 -23.82 25.99
C VAL A 22 -23.83 -23.13 24.65
N TRP A 23 -24.26 -23.77 23.55
CA TRP A 23 -24.20 -23.18 22.20
C TRP A 23 -25.07 -21.91 22.11
N CYS A 24 -26.32 -21.94 22.61
CA CYS A 24 -27.19 -20.77 22.65
C CYS A 24 -26.62 -19.65 23.53
N ALA A 25 -26.08 -19.99 24.70
CA ALA A 25 -25.43 -19.01 25.58
C ALA A 25 -24.22 -18.37 24.91
N SER A 26 -23.43 -19.15 24.16
CA SER A 26 -22.31 -18.64 23.34
C SER A 26 -22.82 -17.74 22.22
N ARG A 27 -23.93 -18.11 21.57
CA ARG A 27 -24.51 -17.35 20.46
C ARG A 27 -25.05 -15.99 20.90
N MET A 28 -25.50 -15.89 22.15
CA MET A 28 -25.98 -14.66 22.77
C MET A 28 -24.87 -13.87 23.49
N TRP A 29 -23.62 -14.32 23.42
CA TRP A 29 -22.52 -13.65 24.10
C TRP A 29 -22.31 -12.24 23.54
N PRO A 30 -22.20 -11.20 24.39
CA PRO A 30 -22.17 -9.82 23.93
C PRO A 30 -20.90 -9.51 23.12
N VAL A 31 -21.08 -8.79 22.01
CA VAL A 31 -19.98 -8.22 21.24
C VAL A 31 -19.45 -6.98 21.97
N PRO A 32 -18.14 -6.85 22.24
CA PRO A 32 -17.57 -5.67 22.87
C PRO A 32 -17.89 -4.38 22.10
N GLU A 33 -18.27 -3.31 22.82
CA GLU A 33 -18.64 -2.02 22.22
C GLU A 33 -17.53 -1.43 21.34
N SER A 34 -16.26 -1.63 21.71
CA SER A 34 -15.11 -1.19 20.92
C SER A 34 -15.09 -1.77 19.50
N ARG A 35 -15.55 -3.02 19.33
CA ARG A 35 -15.68 -3.68 18.02
C ARG A 35 -16.84 -3.09 17.22
N LEU A 36 -17.96 -2.77 17.87
CA LEU A 36 -19.11 -2.13 17.22
C LEU A 36 -18.76 -0.71 16.75
N GLN A 37 -18.06 0.07 17.57
CA GLN A 37 -17.58 1.41 17.18
C GLN A 37 -16.54 1.34 16.05
N ALA A 38 -15.68 0.33 16.05
CA ALA A 38 -14.76 0.08 14.94
C ALA A 38 -15.50 -0.24 13.64
N GLN A 39 -16.56 -1.06 13.72
CA GLN A 39 -17.40 -1.41 12.59
C GLN A 39 -18.10 -0.17 12.01
N GLN A 40 -18.71 0.66 12.85
CA GLN A 40 -19.35 1.91 12.43
C GLN A 40 -18.38 2.82 11.65
N ARG A 41 -17.13 2.95 12.11
CA ARG A 41 -16.10 3.74 11.42
C ARG A 41 -15.69 3.15 10.07
N LEU A 42 -15.63 1.83 9.96
CA LEU A 42 -15.31 1.15 8.71
C LEU A 42 -16.47 1.21 7.69
N GLU A 43 -17.71 1.23 8.16
CA GLU A 43 -18.88 1.35 7.31
C GLU A 43 -19.16 2.80 6.88
N ALA A 44 -18.73 3.78 7.67
CA ALA A 44 -18.80 5.22 7.36
C ALA A 44 -17.81 5.61 6.25
N ARG A 45 -18.12 5.22 5.01
CA ARG A 45 -17.25 5.46 3.83
C ARG A 45 -16.83 6.91 3.72
N LEU A 46 -15.52 7.11 3.61
CA LEU A 46 -14.95 8.45 3.40
C LEU A 46 -15.39 9.01 2.04
N PRO A 47 -15.76 10.29 1.96
CA PRO A 47 -16.08 10.91 0.68
C PRO A 47 -14.84 10.91 -0.23
N ALA A 48 -15.07 10.81 -1.53
CA ALA A 48 -14.06 10.97 -2.56
C ALA A 48 -14.48 12.14 -3.44
N ASN A 49 -13.71 13.24 -3.35
CA ASN A 49 -13.99 14.48 -4.04
C ASN A 49 -12.95 14.70 -5.14
N GLY A 50 -13.33 15.42 -6.20
CA GLY A 50 -12.44 15.73 -7.31
C GLY A 50 -12.41 14.65 -8.38
N ARG A 51 -11.31 14.60 -9.13
CA ARG A 51 -11.17 13.75 -10.31
C ARG A 51 -10.72 12.34 -9.92
N ASN A 52 -11.52 11.35 -10.31
CA ASN A 52 -11.18 9.93 -10.15
C ASN A 52 -10.17 9.49 -11.23
N GLY A 53 -8.95 9.12 -10.83
CA GLY A 53 -7.92 8.57 -11.71
C GLY A 53 -8.05 7.08 -12.00
N TYR A 54 -9.03 6.40 -11.39
CA TYR A 54 -9.19 4.95 -11.54
C TYR A 54 -9.39 4.48 -12.99
N PRO A 55 -10.13 5.17 -13.89
CA PRO A 55 -10.24 4.75 -15.30
C PRO A 55 -8.88 4.70 -16.00
N LEU A 56 -8.01 5.68 -15.77
CA LEU A 56 -6.66 5.71 -16.34
C LEU A 56 -5.78 4.63 -15.71
N LEU A 57 -5.90 4.39 -14.40
CA LEU A 57 -5.18 3.34 -13.69
C LEU A 57 -5.58 1.94 -14.20
N TRP A 58 -6.88 1.68 -14.37
CA TRP A 58 -7.43 0.42 -14.88
C TRP A 58 -6.94 0.12 -16.30
N THR A 59 -6.87 1.15 -17.14
CA THR A 59 -6.49 1.05 -18.56
C THR A 59 -5.02 1.37 -18.83
N LEU A 60 -4.17 1.37 -17.80
CA LEU A 60 -2.78 1.82 -17.87
C LEU A 60 -1.95 1.08 -18.92
N ALA A 61 -2.24 -0.22 -19.11
CA ALA A 61 -1.57 -1.10 -20.05
C ALA A 61 -1.94 -0.87 -21.52
N PHE A 62 -2.92 0.00 -21.81
CA PHE A 62 -3.42 0.22 -23.16
C PHE A 62 -3.07 1.64 -23.67
N ASP A 63 -2.36 1.65 -24.80
CA ASP A 63 -2.04 2.84 -25.58
C ASP A 63 -3.24 3.31 -26.41
N ASP A 64 -3.14 4.52 -26.96
CA ASP A 64 -4.08 5.07 -27.95
C ASP A 64 -5.56 5.13 -27.50
N LEU A 65 -5.79 5.35 -26.20
CA LEU A 65 -7.11 5.62 -25.63
C LEU A 65 -7.19 7.03 -25.05
N ASP A 66 -8.20 7.80 -25.46
CA ASP A 66 -8.59 9.07 -24.84
C ASP A 66 -9.33 8.86 -23.50
N ALA A 67 -9.64 9.96 -22.79
CA ALA A 67 -10.28 9.90 -21.49
C ALA A 67 -11.68 9.24 -21.53
N GLY A 68 -12.49 9.54 -22.56
CA GLY A 68 -13.83 8.98 -22.70
C GLY A 68 -13.81 7.49 -23.01
N GLN A 69 -12.89 7.05 -23.87
CA GLN A 69 -12.67 5.63 -24.18
C GLN A 69 -12.26 4.85 -22.93
N ARG A 70 -11.41 5.42 -22.07
CA ARG A 70 -10.98 4.78 -20.80
C ARG A 70 -12.14 4.64 -19.80
N GLU A 71 -12.99 5.65 -19.71
CA GLU A 71 -14.19 5.59 -18.87
C GLU A 71 -15.20 4.57 -19.37
N GLN A 72 -15.47 4.55 -20.68
CA GLN A 72 -16.33 3.55 -21.32
C GLN A 72 -15.80 2.14 -21.11
N ALA A 73 -14.48 1.97 -21.23
CA ALA A 73 -13.82 0.71 -21.03
C ALA A 73 -13.98 0.17 -19.59
N LEU A 74 -13.75 1.04 -18.60
CA LEU A 74 -14.00 0.69 -17.20
C LEU A 74 -15.48 0.34 -16.96
N ALA A 75 -16.41 1.12 -17.51
CA ALA A 75 -17.84 0.89 -17.34
C ALA A 75 -18.29 -0.47 -17.91
N GLU A 76 -17.74 -0.90 -19.04
CA GLU A 76 -18.02 -2.22 -19.61
C GLU A 76 -17.49 -3.34 -18.71
N ASP A 77 -16.25 -3.23 -18.21
CA ASP A 77 -15.70 -4.22 -17.29
C ASP A 77 -16.49 -4.27 -15.96
N VAL A 78 -17.00 -3.13 -15.48
CA VAL A 78 -17.91 -3.09 -14.31
C VAL A 78 -19.22 -3.81 -14.60
N ARG A 79 -19.85 -3.60 -15.77
CA ARG A 79 -21.07 -4.32 -16.15
C ARG A 79 -20.83 -5.83 -16.20
N ARG A 80 -19.71 -6.25 -16.81
CA ARG A 80 -19.29 -7.66 -16.86
C ARG A 80 -19.08 -8.22 -15.46
N TRP A 81 -18.43 -7.46 -14.57
CA TRP A 81 -18.26 -7.83 -13.16
C TRP A 81 -19.60 -8.03 -12.51
N GLU A 82 -20.51 -7.06 -12.60
CA GLU A 82 -21.83 -7.10 -11.96
C GLU A 82 -22.69 -8.26 -12.46
N ALA A 83 -22.60 -8.60 -13.75
CA ALA A 83 -23.32 -9.71 -14.37
C ALA A 83 -22.88 -11.10 -13.89
N ASP A 84 -21.64 -11.29 -13.40
CA ASP A 84 -21.17 -12.59 -12.88
C ASP A 84 -21.49 -12.75 -11.38
N PRO A 85 -22.48 -13.57 -10.98
CA PRO A 85 -22.84 -13.73 -9.57
C PRO A 85 -21.76 -14.41 -8.73
N ARG A 86 -20.82 -15.16 -9.32
CA ARG A 86 -19.75 -15.85 -8.59
C ARG A 86 -18.56 -14.94 -8.29
N GLY A 87 -18.47 -13.79 -8.96
CA GLY A 87 -17.33 -12.88 -8.81
C GLY A 87 -16.03 -13.52 -9.31
N GLY A 88 -16.07 -14.19 -10.46
CA GLY A 88 -14.87 -14.74 -11.09
C GLY A 88 -13.86 -13.66 -11.45
N ASN A 89 -12.57 -14.00 -11.46
CA ASN A 89 -11.50 -13.07 -11.81
C ASN A 89 -11.78 -12.42 -13.18
N LEU A 90 -12.01 -11.11 -13.19
CA LEU A 90 -12.28 -10.34 -14.42
C LEU A 90 -11.01 -10.02 -15.21
N THR A 91 -10.14 -11.03 -15.34
CA THR A 91 -8.91 -10.97 -16.09
C THR A 91 -9.05 -11.81 -17.36
N PRO A 92 -8.85 -11.22 -18.56
CA PRO A 92 -8.41 -9.84 -18.81
C PRO A 92 -9.57 -8.81 -18.94
N SER A 93 -9.21 -7.52 -18.88
CA SER A 93 -10.08 -6.40 -19.29
C SER A 93 -10.64 -6.65 -20.70
N HIS A 94 -11.87 -6.22 -20.99
CA HIS A 94 -12.47 -6.41 -22.33
C HIS A 94 -11.62 -5.75 -23.43
N LEU A 95 -10.83 -4.71 -23.10
CA LEU A 95 -9.90 -4.08 -24.03
C LEU A 95 -8.88 -5.08 -24.59
N ALA A 96 -8.48 -6.09 -23.81
CA ALA A 96 -7.49 -7.09 -24.25
C ALA A 96 -7.97 -7.94 -25.44
N ALA A 97 -9.27 -7.92 -25.77
CA ALA A 97 -9.78 -8.57 -26.97
C ALA A 97 -9.35 -7.86 -28.27
N ASN A 98 -9.20 -6.53 -28.23
CA ASN A 98 -9.00 -5.69 -29.41
C ASN A 98 -7.75 -4.78 -29.32
N HIS A 99 -7.09 -4.73 -28.17
CA HIS A 99 -5.90 -3.89 -27.94
C HIS A 99 -4.74 -4.73 -27.43
N ALA A 100 -3.53 -4.40 -27.88
CA ALA A 100 -2.31 -4.99 -27.36
C ALA A 100 -2.05 -4.49 -25.93
N GLU A 101 -1.92 -5.42 -25.00
CA GLU A 101 -1.60 -5.11 -23.60
C GLU A 101 -0.09 -4.94 -23.41
N LEU A 102 0.33 -3.77 -22.91
CA LEU A 102 1.70 -3.54 -22.48
C LEU A 102 2.00 -4.38 -21.23
N ARG A 103 3.17 -5.03 -21.23
CA ARG A 103 3.67 -5.80 -20.09
C ARG A 103 4.91 -5.16 -19.52
N ALA A 104 5.01 -5.16 -18.19
CA ALA A 104 6.23 -4.73 -17.51
C ALA A 104 7.38 -5.67 -17.90
N ARG A 105 8.53 -5.09 -18.27
CA ARG A 105 9.75 -5.86 -18.55
C ARG A 105 10.61 -5.88 -17.30
N ALA A 106 10.62 -7.03 -16.61
CA ALA A 106 11.39 -7.20 -15.37
C ALA A 106 12.91 -7.01 -15.57
N SER A 107 13.39 -7.21 -16.80
CA SER A 107 14.80 -7.15 -17.14
C SER A 107 15.43 -5.78 -16.94
N ALA A 108 14.73 -4.66 -16.74
CA ALA A 108 15.39 -3.39 -16.39
C ALA A 108 14.56 -2.51 -15.45
N SER A 109 14.17 -3.08 -14.31
CA SER A 109 13.59 -2.30 -13.20
C SER A 109 14.63 -2.09 -12.11
N CYS A 110 14.69 -0.88 -11.56
CA CYS A 110 15.48 -0.56 -10.36
C CYS A 110 14.87 -1.15 -9.07
N GLY A 111 13.81 -1.96 -9.19
CA GLY A 111 13.11 -2.54 -8.07
C GLY A 111 12.23 -1.52 -7.30
N PRO A 112 11.50 -1.99 -6.29
CA PRO A 112 10.47 -1.19 -5.61
C PRO A 112 11.02 -0.09 -4.69
N SER A 113 12.29 -0.12 -4.31
CA SER A 113 12.94 0.93 -3.51
C SER A 113 13.81 1.87 -4.34
N ALA A 114 14.08 1.55 -5.61
CA ALA A 114 15.02 2.25 -6.49
C ALA A 114 16.39 2.55 -5.85
N ARG A 115 16.84 1.71 -4.90
CA ARG A 115 18.15 1.87 -4.28
C ARG A 115 19.25 1.66 -5.32
N ASP A 116 20.22 2.57 -5.34
CA ASP A 116 21.35 2.55 -6.28
C ASP A 116 20.91 2.56 -7.76
N CYS A 117 19.71 3.08 -8.06
CA CYS A 117 19.12 3.03 -9.40
C CYS A 117 20.00 3.72 -10.45
N LEU A 118 20.56 4.91 -10.13
CA LEU A 118 21.49 5.59 -11.05
C LEU A 118 22.75 4.77 -11.34
N ALA A 119 23.29 4.07 -10.33
CA ALA A 119 24.46 3.22 -10.51
C ALA A 119 24.14 2.01 -11.40
N GLN A 120 22.98 1.38 -11.20
CA GLN A 120 22.49 0.28 -12.05
C GLN A 120 22.31 0.72 -13.51
N VAL A 121 21.71 1.89 -13.73
CA VAL A 121 21.50 2.45 -15.08
C VAL A 121 22.83 2.80 -15.74
N ARG A 122 23.80 3.38 -15.02
CA ARG A 122 25.13 3.68 -15.58
C ARG A 122 25.92 2.43 -15.95
N ALA A 123 25.75 1.35 -15.21
CA ALA A 123 26.44 0.09 -15.48
C ALA A 123 26.01 -0.53 -16.81
N ASP A 124 24.75 -0.32 -17.23
CA ASP A 124 24.21 -0.83 -18.48
C ASP A 124 23.08 0.06 -19.05
N PRO A 125 23.39 1.26 -19.60
CA PRO A 125 22.37 2.18 -20.08
C PRO A 125 21.55 1.62 -21.24
N GLN A 126 22.17 0.79 -22.07
CA GLN A 126 21.54 0.21 -23.26
C GLN A 126 20.43 -0.77 -22.87
N ARG A 127 20.65 -1.63 -21.87
CA ARG A 127 19.61 -2.53 -21.35
C ARG A 127 18.38 -1.79 -20.85
N PHE A 128 18.56 -0.66 -20.16
CA PHE A 128 17.43 0.17 -19.73
C PHE A 128 16.74 0.85 -20.91
N ALA A 129 17.49 1.36 -21.90
CA ALA A 129 16.92 1.94 -23.10
C ALA A 129 16.08 0.93 -23.90
N GLU A 130 16.56 -0.30 -24.06
CA GLU A 130 15.85 -1.38 -24.74
C GLU A 130 14.59 -1.82 -23.96
N ALA A 131 14.69 -1.93 -22.63
CA ALA A 131 13.55 -2.31 -21.81
C ALA A 131 12.41 -1.27 -21.83
N HIS A 132 12.75 0.02 -21.91
CA HIS A 132 11.77 1.11 -21.99
C HIS A 132 11.40 1.49 -23.44
N ALA A 133 11.95 0.82 -24.45
CA ALA A 133 11.58 1.04 -25.85
C ALA A 133 10.08 0.77 -26.05
N GLY A 134 9.38 1.76 -26.62
CA GLY A 134 7.93 1.74 -26.83
C GLY A 134 7.09 2.23 -25.63
N HIS A 135 7.68 2.54 -24.47
CA HIS A 135 6.92 2.94 -23.26
C HIS A 135 6.62 4.44 -23.16
N ARG A 136 6.87 5.24 -24.22
CA ARG A 136 6.69 6.71 -24.17
C ARG A 136 5.27 7.10 -23.76
N GLN A 137 4.25 6.47 -24.35
CA GLN A 137 2.87 6.77 -23.99
C GLN A 137 2.53 6.30 -22.56
N LEU A 138 3.09 5.17 -22.11
CA LEU A 138 2.96 4.70 -20.72
C LEU A 138 3.51 5.73 -19.73
N HIS A 139 4.71 6.27 -19.97
CA HIS A 139 5.29 7.29 -19.09
C HIS A 139 4.44 8.56 -19.04
N ALA A 140 3.89 9.00 -20.17
CA ALA A 140 2.96 10.12 -20.21
C ALA A 140 1.68 9.87 -19.39
N ARG A 141 1.14 8.64 -19.42
CA ARG A 141 -0.02 8.26 -18.60
C ARG A 141 0.32 8.22 -17.11
N LEU A 142 1.48 7.72 -16.74
CA LEU A 142 1.95 7.71 -15.36
C LEU A 142 2.10 9.14 -14.81
N ASP A 143 2.59 10.07 -15.63
CA ASP A 143 2.62 11.49 -15.27
C ASP A 143 1.21 12.07 -15.14
N ALA A 144 0.28 11.74 -16.05
CA ALA A 144 -1.10 12.21 -15.99
C ALA A 144 -1.89 11.69 -14.77
N LEU A 145 -1.52 10.52 -14.23
CA LEU A 145 -2.11 9.98 -13.00
C LEU A 145 -1.79 10.86 -11.78
N ALA A 146 -0.65 11.57 -11.76
CA ALA A 146 -0.28 12.46 -10.65
C ALA A 146 -1.27 13.62 -10.46
N GLU A 147 -2.04 13.94 -11.49
CA GLU A 147 -3.04 15.00 -11.51
C GLU A 147 -4.42 14.51 -11.00
N ALA A 148 -4.62 13.23 -10.70
CA ALA A 148 -5.89 12.71 -10.17
C ALA A 148 -6.00 12.92 -8.65
N ASP A 149 -7.22 13.13 -8.12
CA ASP A 149 -7.42 13.40 -6.69
C ASP A 149 -7.62 12.12 -5.87
N HIS A 150 -8.19 11.07 -6.49
CA HIS A 150 -8.40 9.78 -5.85
C HIS A 150 -8.45 8.64 -6.88
N PHE A 151 -8.45 7.39 -6.40
CA PHE A 151 -8.45 6.17 -7.22
C PHE A 151 -9.49 5.20 -6.68
N VAL A 152 -10.75 5.65 -6.65
CA VAL A 152 -11.83 4.83 -6.10
C VAL A 152 -12.27 3.82 -7.16
N SER A 153 -12.15 2.53 -6.81
CA SER A 153 -12.55 1.41 -7.64
C SER A 153 -14.07 1.28 -7.65
N PRO A 154 -14.69 1.15 -8.84
CA PRO A 154 -16.12 0.85 -8.94
C PRO A 154 -16.44 -0.61 -8.65
N PHE A 155 -15.44 -1.51 -8.66
CA PHE A 155 -15.66 -2.94 -8.44
C PHE A 155 -16.02 -3.19 -6.97
N ARG A 156 -17.27 -3.61 -6.74
CA ARG A 156 -17.76 -3.97 -5.41
C ARG A 156 -17.43 -5.43 -5.10
N PRO A 157 -16.87 -5.76 -3.92
CA PRO A 157 -16.63 -7.14 -3.52
C PRO A 157 -17.93 -7.94 -3.47
N LYS A 158 -17.93 -9.17 -4.00
CA LYS A 158 -19.08 -10.08 -4.03
C LYS A 158 -18.67 -11.54 -4.26
N GLY A 159 -19.59 -12.45 -3.94
CA GLY A 159 -19.46 -13.88 -4.23
C GLY A 159 -18.32 -14.55 -3.47
N ASP A 160 -17.82 -15.63 -4.06
CA ASP A 160 -16.74 -16.45 -3.52
C ASP A 160 -15.35 -15.85 -3.84
N GLY A 161 -15.33 -14.81 -4.67
CA GLY A 161 -14.13 -14.06 -5.01
C GLY A 161 -13.52 -13.39 -3.79
N ILE A 162 -12.34 -13.88 -3.37
CA ILE A 162 -11.56 -13.32 -2.26
C ILE A 162 -11.03 -11.92 -2.60
N MET A 163 -10.97 -11.56 -3.89
CA MET A 163 -10.39 -10.32 -4.39
C MET A 163 -11.24 -9.71 -5.50
N VAL A 164 -11.28 -8.37 -5.54
CA VAL A 164 -11.84 -7.64 -6.68
C VAL A 164 -10.86 -7.60 -7.85
N PRO A 165 -11.30 -7.32 -9.09
CA PRO A 165 -10.41 -7.10 -10.22
C PRO A 165 -9.39 -5.98 -9.91
N LEU A 166 -8.11 -6.26 -10.16
CA LEU A 166 -7.01 -5.33 -9.90
C LEU A 166 -6.41 -4.80 -11.22
N PRO A 167 -6.08 -3.50 -11.29
CA PRO A 167 -5.26 -2.93 -12.35
C PRO A 167 -3.88 -3.59 -12.50
N THR A 168 -3.24 -3.38 -13.66
CA THR A 168 -1.87 -3.84 -13.94
C THR A 168 -0.82 -2.99 -13.22
N TYR A 169 -0.76 -3.13 -11.88
CA TYR A 169 0.09 -2.31 -11.01
C TYR A 169 1.59 -2.43 -11.28
N GLY A 170 2.05 -3.52 -11.89
CA GLY A 170 3.46 -3.70 -12.26
C GLY A 170 4.01 -2.59 -13.16
N LEU A 171 3.14 -1.94 -13.96
CA LEU A 171 3.51 -0.84 -14.83
C LEU A 171 3.73 0.49 -14.09
N MET A 172 3.20 0.63 -12.87
CA MET A 172 3.29 1.89 -12.11
C MET A 172 4.73 2.26 -11.75
N LEU A 173 5.58 1.26 -11.56
CA LEU A 173 6.99 1.46 -11.18
C LEU A 173 7.91 1.68 -12.40
N ASP A 174 7.43 1.45 -13.63
CA ASP A 174 8.24 1.49 -14.86
C ASP A 174 8.90 2.86 -15.08
N ALA A 175 8.16 3.95 -14.85
CA ALA A 175 8.67 5.30 -15.06
C ALA A 175 9.88 5.66 -14.17
N THR A 176 10.07 5.00 -13.03
CA THR A 176 11.19 5.32 -12.12
C THR A 176 12.53 5.03 -12.80
N SER A 177 12.67 3.87 -13.43
CA SER A 177 13.88 3.49 -14.16
C SER A 177 14.08 4.29 -15.44
N ALA A 178 12.99 4.65 -16.13
CA ALA A 178 13.06 5.53 -17.29
C ALA A 178 13.57 6.95 -16.93
N ARG A 179 13.17 7.49 -15.77
CA ARG A 179 13.65 8.79 -15.28
C ARG A 179 15.13 8.74 -14.88
N ALA A 180 15.58 7.65 -14.27
CA ALA A 180 16.99 7.41 -14.00
C ALA A 180 17.82 7.35 -15.29
N LEU A 181 17.31 6.68 -16.33
CA LEU A 181 17.91 6.66 -17.67
C LEU A 181 17.97 8.06 -18.30
N ALA A 182 16.87 8.81 -18.26
CA ALA A 182 16.82 10.17 -18.76
C ALA A 182 17.89 11.06 -18.11
N TYR A 183 18.05 10.95 -16.78
CA TYR A 183 19.09 11.66 -16.04
C TYR A 183 20.50 11.27 -16.49
N VAL A 184 20.80 9.97 -16.62
CA VAL A 184 22.10 9.47 -17.10
C VAL A 184 22.40 9.91 -18.53
N GLN A 185 21.36 10.08 -19.36
CA GLN A 185 21.45 10.59 -20.74
C GLN A 185 21.53 12.12 -20.83
N GLY A 186 21.47 12.84 -19.70
CA GLY A 186 21.63 14.29 -19.63
C GLY A 186 20.32 15.10 -19.60
N ASP A 187 19.14 14.46 -19.60
CA ASP A 187 17.86 15.15 -19.37
C ASP A 187 17.61 15.32 -17.86
N ILE A 188 18.38 16.23 -17.27
CA ILE A 188 18.34 16.51 -15.82
C ILE A 188 16.97 17.05 -15.40
N ASP A 189 16.47 18.07 -16.10
CA ASP A 189 15.19 18.71 -15.75
C ASP A 189 14.00 17.77 -15.93
N GLY A 190 13.97 16.99 -17.01
CA GLY A 190 12.93 16.00 -17.26
C GLY A 190 12.93 14.90 -16.21
N ALA A 191 14.10 14.40 -15.80
CA ALA A 191 14.22 13.38 -14.76
C ALA A 191 13.80 13.88 -13.38
N LEU A 192 14.20 15.09 -12.98
CA LEU A 192 13.78 15.72 -11.73
C LEU A 192 12.26 15.94 -11.71
N ARG A 193 11.73 16.55 -12.78
CA ARG A 193 10.29 16.83 -12.93
C ARG A 193 9.46 15.56 -12.86
N GLY A 194 9.85 14.55 -13.64
CA GLY A 194 9.20 13.25 -13.65
C GLY A 194 9.21 12.60 -12.28
N SER A 195 10.36 12.57 -11.61
CA SER A 195 10.48 11.93 -10.29
C SER A 195 9.59 12.61 -9.24
N CYS A 196 9.50 13.95 -9.26
CA CYS A 196 8.57 14.70 -8.42
C CYS A 196 7.10 14.39 -8.74
N ARG A 197 6.72 14.19 -10.01
CA ARG A 197 5.37 13.72 -10.38
C ARG A 197 5.09 12.31 -9.89
N GLY A 198 6.04 11.39 -9.99
CA GLY A 198 5.92 10.03 -9.45
C GLY A 198 5.72 10.01 -7.94
N LEU A 199 6.45 10.88 -7.23
CA LEU A 199 6.31 11.08 -5.80
C LEU A 199 4.91 11.61 -5.46
N GLN A 200 4.43 12.63 -6.18
CA GLN A 200 3.09 13.19 -6.01
C GLN A 200 1.98 12.14 -6.26
N LEU A 201 2.12 11.32 -7.30
CA LEU A 201 1.23 10.18 -7.56
C LEU A 201 1.20 9.22 -6.38
N GLY A 202 2.37 8.81 -5.87
CA GLY A 202 2.46 7.93 -4.71
C GLY A 202 1.73 8.50 -3.49
N ARG A 203 1.94 9.79 -3.18
CA ARG A 203 1.27 10.49 -2.06
C ARG A 203 -0.24 10.50 -2.18
N ARG A 204 -0.78 10.69 -3.38
CA ARG A 204 -2.23 10.69 -3.61
C ARG A 204 -2.81 9.28 -3.62
N LEU A 205 -2.05 8.30 -4.09
CA LEU A 205 -2.49 6.91 -4.16
C LEU A 205 -2.63 6.29 -2.76
N VAL A 206 -1.75 6.64 -1.81
CA VAL A 206 -1.78 6.12 -0.42
C VAL A 206 -3.17 6.20 0.23
N PRO A 207 -3.78 7.39 0.39
CA PRO A 207 -5.13 7.52 0.94
C PRO A 207 -6.22 7.46 -0.14
N GLY A 208 -5.84 7.61 -1.42
CA GLY A 208 -6.75 7.78 -2.55
C GLY A 208 -7.36 6.47 -3.06
N GLY A 209 -6.68 5.34 -2.86
CA GLY A 209 -7.10 4.01 -3.31
C GLY A 209 -8.23 3.38 -2.48
N SER A 210 -8.89 2.36 -3.04
CA SER A 210 -9.99 1.65 -2.37
C SER A 210 -9.53 0.49 -1.49
N TYR A 211 -8.41 -0.15 -1.82
CA TYR A 211 -7.92 -1.34 -1.14
C TYR A 211 -6.48 -1.13 -0.65
N LEU A 212 -6.01 -2.06 0.18
CA LEU A 212 -4.66 -1.95 0.75
C LEU A 212 -3.58 -1.99 -0.32
N VAL A 213 -3.78 -2.75 -1.40
CA VAL A 213 -2.79 -2.89 -2.47
C VAL A 213 -2.41 -1.55 -3.08
N GLU A 214 -3.37 -0.67 -3.37
CA GLU A 214 -3.11 0.69 -3.86
C GLU A 214 -2.26 1.48 -2.87
N SER A 215 -2.58 1.43 -1.58
CA SER A 215 -1.83 2.17 -0.57
C SER A 215 -0.38 1.72 -0.47
N ILE A 216 -0.12 0.42 -0.61
CA ILE A 216 1.23 -0.15 -0.57
C ILE A 216 2.03 0.18 -1.82
N ILE A 217 1.39 0.22 -2.98
CA ILE A 217 2.01 0.68 -4.22
C ILE A 217 2.32 2.18 -4.13
N GLY A 218 1.39 2.98 -3.61
CA GLY A 218 1.59 4.40 -3.38
C GLY A 218 2.80 4.68 -2.48
N ALA A 219 2.92 3.95 -1.37
CA ALA A 219 4.07 4.05 -0.47
C ALA A 219 5.38 3.68 -1.18
N SER A 220 5.36 2.67 -2.05
CA SER A 220 6.52 2.23 -2.82
C SER A 220 6.93 3.27 -3.87
N LEU A 221 5.96 3.93 -4.53
CA LEU A 221 6.20 5.04 -5.46
C LEU A 221 6.86 6.24 -4.76
N VAL A 222 6.39 6.60 -3.56
CA VAL A 222 7.02 7.66 -2.76
C VAL A 222 8.46 7.30 -2.43
N GLN A 223 8.71 6.09 -1.92
CA GLN A 223 10.07 5.67 -1.55
C GLN A 223 11.00 5.64 -2.76
N ALA A 224 10.59 5.02 -3.87
CA ALA A 224 11.40 4.87 -5.06
C ALA A 224 11.74 6.22 -5.70
N ASN A 225 10.77 7.12 -5.85
CA ASN A 225 11.02 8.43 -6.44
C ASN A 225 11.78 9.37 -5.48
N ALA A 226 11.58 9.25 -4.16
CA ALA A 226 12.37 10.01 -3.19
C ALA A 226 13.84 9.56 -3.17
N GLN A 227 14.08 8.25 -3.25
CA GLN A 227 15.44 7.71 -3.39
C GLN A 227 16.12 8.19 -4.66
N LEU A 228 15.44 8.07 -5.81
CA LEU A 228 15.98 8.53 -7.09
C LEU A 228 16.28 10.04 -7.08
N LEU A 229 15.39 10.86 -6.51
CA LEU A 229 15.64 12.29 -6.31
C LEU A 229 16.86 12.54 -5.43
N ALA A 230 17.01 11.80 -4.34
CA ALA A 230 18.17 11.95 -3.46
C ALA A 230 19.47 11.62 -4.18
N ASP A 231 19.48 10.55 -4.99
CA ASP A 231 20.63 10.11 -5.79
C ASP A 231 20.99 11.15 -6.86
N MET A 232 20.01 11.73 -7.56
CA MET A 232 20.24 12.80 -8.54
C MET A 232 20.76 14.07 -7.87
N LEU A 233 20.17 14.46 -6.73
CA LEU A 233 20.50 15.71 -6.06
C LEU A 233 21.96 15.77 -5.61
N VAL A 234 22.55 14.67 -5.13
CA VAL A 234 23.96 14.68 -4.66
C VAL A 234 24.99 14.91 -5.77
N GLU A 235 24.59 14.77 -7.02
CA GLU A 235 25.46 15.01 -8.17
C GLU A 235 25.33 16.42 -8.74
N LEU A 236 24.30 17.15 -8.32
CA LEU A 236 24.05 18.53 -8.71
C LEU A 236 24.62 19.50 -7.67
N PRO A 237 24.81 20.79 -7.99
CA PRO A 237 25.09 21.81 -6.99
C PRO A 237 24.06 21.81 -5.84
N ALA A 238 24.47 22.19 -4.63
CA ALA A 238 23.60 22.19 -3.45
C ALA A 238 22.41 23.16 -3.57
N ASP A 239 22.59 24.22 -4.34
CA ASP A 239 21.64 25.29 -4.63
C ASP A 239 20.90 25.09 -5.96
N HIS A 240 21.03 23.92 -6.60
CA HIS A 240 20.36 23.65 -7.88
C HIS A 240 18.83 23.89 -7.78
N PRO A 241 18.27 24.71 -8.70
CA PRO A 241 16.84 25.01 -8.70
C PRO A 241 16.06 23.75 -9.04
N LEU A 242 14.96 23.48 -8.32
CA LEU A 242 14.08 22.36 -8.65
C LEU A 242 12.93 22.82 -9.54
N PRO A 243 12.40 21.91 -10.40
CA PRO A 243 11.14 22.12 -11.09
C PRO A 243 10.00 22.43 -10.10
N ALA A 244 9.03 23.25 -10.53
CA ALA A 244 7.89 23.67 -9.71
C ALA A 244 7.08 22.48 -9.16
N GLU A 245 7.02 21.36 -9.90
CA GLU A 245 6.37 20.13 -9.45
C GLU A 245 6.95 19.58 -8.13
N CYS A 246 8.24 19.84 -7.87
CA CYS A 246 8.91 19.39 -6.66
C CYS A 246 8.52 20.19 -5.41
N GLU A 247 8.07 21.44 -5.54
CA GLU A 247 7.74 22.31 -4.41
C GLU A 247 6.70 21.69 -3.50
N ARG A 248 5.63 21.13 -4.09
CA ARG A 248 4.59 20.40 -3.37
C ARG A 248 5.01 18.97 -3.08
N ALA A 249 5.57 18.27 -4.06
CA ALA A 249 5.91 16.85 -3.95
C ALA A 249 6.87 16.57 -2.78
N MET A 250 7.85 17.44 -2.53
CA MET A 250 8.87 17.25 -1.50
C MET A 250 8.46 17.74 -0.09
N GLN A 251 7.26 18.30 0.08
CA GLN A 251 6.76 18.63 1.41
C GLN A 251 6.54 17.36 2.26
N PRO A 252 6.78 17.40 3.58
CA PRO A 252 6.45 16.28 4.46
C PRO A 252 5.01 15.81 4.29
N MET A 253 4.79 14.50 4.29
CA MET A 253 3.43 13.93 4.20
C MET A 253 2.65 14.22 5.48
N ARG A 254 1.45 14.78 5.33
CA ARG A 254 0.51 14.98 6.43
C ARG A 254 -0.12 13.64 6.86
N ALA A 255 -0.77 13.60 8.01
CA ALA A 255 -1.38 12.38 8.53
C ALA A 255 -2.52 11.83 7.64
N ASP A 256 -3.29 12.71 7.01
CA ASP A 256 -4.31 12.34 6.01
C ASP A 256 -3.68 11.70 4.76
N GLU A 257 -2.49 12.14 4.36
CA GLU A 257 -1.74 11.55 3.23
C GLU A 257 -1.11 10.19 3.55
N GLN A 258 -0.96 9.86 4.84
CA GLN A 258 -0.42 8.58 5.30
C GLN A 258 -1.52 7.57 5.68
N SER A 259 -2.77 8.04 5.76
CA SER A 259 -3.88 7.30 6.33
C SER A 259 -4.24 6.05 5.52
N LEU A 260 -4.47 4.96 6.25
CA LEU A 260 -4.94 3.69 5.70
C LEU A 260 -6.44 3.47 5.93
N CYS A 261 -7.18 4.46 6.43
CA CYS A 261 -8.58 4.27 6.75
C CYS A 261 -9.40 3.79 5.53
N ARG A 262 -9.30 4.48 4.39
CA ARG A 262 -10.04 4.08 3.17
C ARG A 262 -9.66 2.68 2.70
N ALA A 263 -8.37 2.33 2.71
CA ALA A 263 -7.92 0.98 2.40
C ALA A 263 -8.56 -0.05 3.33
N MET A 264 -8.56 0.19 4.65
CA MET A 264 -9.20 -0.72 5.62
C MET A 264 -10.72 -0.79 5.46
N GLN A 265 -11.40 0.27 5.00
CA GLN A 265 -12.81 0.21 4.61
C GLN A 265 -13.04 -0.75 3.43
N GLY A 266 -12.12 -0.78 2.46
CA GLY A 266 -12.12 -1.75 1.37
C GLY A 266 -11.87 -3.19 1.82
N GLU A 267 -10.84 -3.41 2.64
CA GLU A 267 -10.53 -4.72 3.24
C GLU A 267 -11.72 -5.27 4.06
N TYR A 268 -12.40 -4.39 4.81
CA TYR A 268 -13.62 -4.72 5.54
C TYR A 268 -14.77 -5.08 4.60
N ALA A 269 -14.94 -4.34 3.50
CA ALA A 269 -15.96 -4.65 2.50
C ALA A 269 -15.72 -5.99 1.81
N MET A 270 -14.46 -6.36 1.53
CA MET A 270 -14.09 -7.68 1.00
C MET A 270 -14.40 -8.79 2.01
N SER A 271 -13.98 -8.62 3.25
CA SER A 271 -14.28 -9.56 4.33
C SER A 271 -15.79 -9.77 4.51
N ARG A 272 -16.57 -8.69 4.39
CA ARG A 272 -18.03 -8.75 4.49
C ARG A 272 -18.68 -9.53 3.36
N ALA A 273 -18.17 -9.41 2.13
CA ALA A 273 -18.65 -10.20 1.00
C ALA A 273 -18.31 -11.69 1.18
N ALA A 274 -17.07 -12.01 1.55
CA ALA A 274 -16.63 -13.38 1.79
C ALA A 274 -17.44 -14.06 2.90
N ILE A 275 -17.62 -13.40 4.04
CA ILE A 275 -18.43 -13.91 5.16
C ILE A 275 -19.89 -14.12 4.75
N ALA A 276 -20.44 -13.22 3.92
CA ALA A 276 -21.81 -13.38 3.42
C ALA A 276 -21.96 -14.61 2.52
N SER A 277 -20.97 -14.91 1.68
CA SER A 277 -20.96 -16.11 0.84
C SER A 277 -20.82 -17.38 1.70
N SER A 278 -19.83 -17.43 2.59
CA SER A 278 -19.60 -18.60 3.46
C SER A 278 -20.78 -18.91 4.38
N ALA A 279 -21.54 -17.90 4.81
CA ALA A 279 -22.73 -18.10 5.64
C ALA A 279 -23.90 -18.75 4.88
N GLN A 280 -23.91 -18.71 3.54
CA GLN A 280 -24.94 -19.33 2.71
C GLN A 280 -24.68 -20.82 2.41
N GLU A 281 -23.47 -21.32 2.70
CA GLU A 281 -23.14 -22.74 2.55
C GLU A 281 -23.87 -23.63 3.57
N PHE A 282 -24.14 -24.88 3.18
CA PHE A 282 -24.87 -25.84 4.02
C PHE A 282 -24.18 -26.07 5.37
N GLY A 283 -24.89 -25.82 6.47
CA GLY A 283 -24.35 -25.93 7.82
C GLY A 283 -23.52 -24.72 8.30
N GLY A 284 -23.24 -23.74 7.44
CA GLY A 284 -22.43 -22.56 7.78
C GLY A 284 -23.01 -21.75 8.94
N VAL A 285 -24.34 -21.57 8.98
CA VAL A 285 -25.04 -20.82 10.04
C VAL A 285 -24.80 -21.37 11.46
N LEU A 286 -24.51 -22.67 11.60
CA LEU A 286 -24.27 -23.33 12.89
C LEU A 286 -22.89 -23.03 13.48
N VAL A 287 -21.90 -22.74 12.62
CA VAL A 287 -20.49 -22.57 12.99
C VAL A 287 -19.95 -21.17 12.69
N LEU A 288 -20.74 -20.33 11.99
CA LEU A 288 -20.41 -18.96 11.60
C LEU A 288 -21.53 -18.01 12.05
N ASP A 289 -21.24 -17.20 13.07
CA ASP A 289 -22.04 -16.03 13.40
C ASP A 289 -21.56 -14.81 12.62
N ARG A 290 -22.33 -14.42 11.61
CA ARG A 290 -21.99 -13.29 10.72
C ARG A 290 -21.76 -12.01 11.50
N SER A 291 -22.64 -11.64 12.43
CA SER A 291 -22.54 -10.39 13.20
C SER A 291 -21.29 -10.37 14.07
N SER A 292 -21.08 -11.41 14.89
CA SER A 292 -19.89 -11.50 15.75
C SER A 292 -18.60 -11.54 14.92
N THR A 293 -18.59 -12.28 13.81
CA THR A 293 -17.42 -12.35 12.92
C THR A 293 -17.12 -10.99 12.28
N LEU A 294 -18.12 -10.28 11.78
CA LEU A 294 -17.93 -8.94 11.21
C LEU A 294 -17.41 -7.95 12.25
N ALA A 295 -17.91 -8.00 13.48
CA ALA A 295 -17.41 -7.15 14.55
C ALA A 295 -15.96 -7.50 14.93
N ARG A 296 -15.57 -8.79 14.89
CA ARG A 296 -14.18 -9.23 15.09
C ARG A 296 -13.26 -8.70 13.98
N VAL A 297 -13.64 -8.85 12.70
CA VAL A 297 -12.90 -8.25 11.59
C VAL A 297 -12.77 -6.74 11.77
N ALA A 298 -13.84 -6.07 12.18
CA ALA A 298 -13.81 -4.64 12.44
C ALA A 298 -12.83 -4.26 13.56
N GLY A 299 -12.72 -5.08 14.61
CA GLY A 299 -11.69 -4.92 15.64
C GLY A 299 -10.25 -4.96 15.09
N ASN A 300 -10.00 -5.80 14.09
CA ASN A 300 -8.67 -5.96 13.48
C ASN A 300 -8.30 -4.82 12.51
N LEU A 301 -9.29 -4.20 11.86
CA LEU A 301 -9.06 -3.20 10.80
C LEU A 301 -9.37 -1.76 11.25
N GLY A 302 -10.27 -1.58 12.22
CA GLY A 302 -10.83 -0.28 12.58
C GLY A 302 -9.88 0.65 13.32
N TRP A 303 -8.69 0.18 13.70
CA TRP A 303 -7.63 1.04 14.24
C TRP A 303 -7.25 2.15 13.25
N ALA A 304 -7.28 1.88 11.94
CA ALA A 304 -6.82 2.82 10.91
C ALA A 304 -7.72 4.06 10.74
N CYS A 305 -8.97 3.98 11.20
CA CYS A 305 -9.95 5.06 11.07
C CYS A 305 -10.17 5.86 12.38
N GLY A 306 -9.36 5.62 13.41
CA GLY A 306 -9.49 6.30 14.71
C GLY A 306 -8.57 7.51 14.88
N ALA A 307 -8.94 8.43 15.77
CA ALA A 307 -8.10 9.57 16.15
C ALA A 307 -6.72 9.14 16.69
N ALA A 308 -6.63 7.98 17.35
CA ALA A 308 -5.35 7.43 17.81
C ALA A 308 -4.38 7.12 16.65
N ALA A 309 -4.88 6.66 15.49
CA ALA A 309 -4.06 6.47 14.31
C ALA A 309 -3.59 7.81 13.73
N THR A 310 -4.48 8.80 13.63
CA THR A 310 -4.11 10.16 13.18
C THR A 310 -3.01 10.75 14.08
N ALA A 311 -3.20 10.72 15.39
CA ALA A 311 -2.21 11.24 16.35
C ALA A 311 -0.89 10.46 16.35
N ALA A 312 -0.91 9.16 16.00
CA ALA A 312 0.30 8.37 15.81
C ALA A 312 1.03 8.80 14.53
N LEU A 313 0.32 8.99 13.42
CA LEU A 313 0.88 9.43 12.14
C LEU A 313 1.49 10.85 12.23
N GLU A 314 0.80 11.80 12.87
CA GLU A 314 1.30 13.17 13.09
C GLU A 314 2.61 13.18 13.89
N ALA A 315 2.68 12.34 14.93
CA ALA A 315 3.84 12.23 15.80
C ALA A 315 4.88 11.21 15.31
N ASP A 316 4.71 10.66 14.11
CA ASP A 316 5.56 9.61 13.54
C ASP A 316 5.71 8.34 14.41
N ARG A 317 4.78 8.09 15.34
CA ARG A 317 4.77 6.95 16.26
C ARG A 317 4.22 5.69 15.57
N PRO A 318 4.60 4.48 16.01
CA PRO A 318 3.98 3.25 15.51
C PRO A 318 2.45 3.33 15.55
N LEU A 319 1.81 2.90 14.46
CA LEU A 319 0.34 2.81 14.42
C LEU A 319 -0.15 1.85 15.51
N PRO A 320 -1.28 2.15 16.17
CA PRO A 320 -1.84 1.34 17.26
C PRO A 320 -2.58 0.11 16.70
N VAL A 321 -1.86 -0.73 15.95
CA VAL A 321 -2.44 -1.95 15.38
C VAL A 321 -2.84 -2.88 16.52
N ALA A 322 -4.08 -3.34 16.49
CA ALA A 322 -4.63 -4.18 17.55
C ALA A 322 -3.86 -5.50 17.66
N ALA A 323 -3.65 -5.96 18.90
CA ALA A 323 -3.15 -7.31 19.15
C ALA A 323 -4.13 -8.36 18.62
N PRO A 324 -3.66 -9.58 18.27
CA PRO A 324 -4.53 -10.68 17.85
C PRO A 324 -5.67 -10.89 18.86
N LEU A 325 -6.89 -11.09 18.35
CA LEU A 325 -8.07 -11.27 19.19
C LEU A 325 -7.95 -12.58 19.97
N GLN A 326 -8.15 -12.51 21.28
CA GLN A 326 -8.25 -13.70 22.12
C GLN A 326 -9.55 -14.47 21.81
N HIS A 327 -9.49 -15.80 21.85
CA HIS A 327 -10.69 -16.64 21.79
C HIS A 327 -11.53 -16.39 23.06
N ASP A 328 -12.78 -15.97 22.87
CA ASP A 328 -13.74 -15.75 23.96
C ASP A 328 -14.85 -16.82 23.90
N PHE A 329 -15.73 -16.82 24.90
CA PHE A 329 -16.85 -17.77 24.97
C PHE A 329 -17.76 -17.71 23.73
N GLY A 330 -17.84 -16.56 23.04
CA GLY A 330 -18.56 -16.39 21.79
C GLY A 330 -18.01 -17.24 20.64
N CYS A 331 -16.78 -17.76 20.72
CA CYS A 331 -16.22 -18.63 19.69
C CYS A 331 -16.84 -20.04 19.65
N LEU A 332 -17.48 -20.53 20.72
CA LEU A 332 -18.07 -21.88 20.71
C LEU A 332 -19.20 -22.03 19.67
N SER A 333 -19.97 -20.96 19.45
CA SER A 333 -21.02 -20.89 18.42
C SER A 333 -20.56 -20.22 17.12
N ASN A 334 -19.29 -19.81 17.06
CA ASN A 334 -18.69 -19.07 15.94
C ASN A 334 -17.25 -19.55 15.65
N VAL A 335 -17.03 -20.87 15.67
CA VAL A 335 -15.68 -21.46 15.52
C VAL A 335 -15.05 -21.04 14.20
N MET A 336 -15.82 -21.11 13.10
CA MET A 336 -15.32 -20.70 11.78
C MET A 336 -15.01 -19.21 11.74
N GLY A 337 -15.85 -18.38 12.33
CA GLY A 337 -15.62 -16.94 12.39
C GLY A 337 -14.35 -16.57 13.15
N CYS A 338 -14.09 -17.20 14.30
CA CYS A 338 -12.88 -16.97 15.09
C CYS A 338 -11.62 -17.41 14.34
N VAL A 339 -11.62 -18.61 13.75
CA VAL A 339 -10.50 -19.13 12.95
C VAL A 339 -10.20 -18.23 11.75
N LEU A 340 -11.23 -17.80 11.00
CA LEU A 340 -11.07 -16.92 9.84
C LEU A 340 -10.43 -15.58 10.23
N THR A 341 -10.84 -14.99 11.36
CA THR A 341 -10.27 -13.72 11.82
C THR A 341 -8.84 -13.84 12.32
N ASP A 342 -8.44 -14.99 12.85
CA ASP A 342 -7.11 -15.23 13.39
C ASP A 342 -6.08 -15.50 12.28
N ILE A 343 -6.49 -16.10 11.17
CA ILE A 343 -5.61 -16.33 10.01
C ILE A 343 -5.34 -15.02 9.26
N ALA A 344 -6.36 -14.17 9.10
CA ALA A 344 -6.25 -12.93 8.31
C ALA A 344 -5.64 -11.75 9.07
N GLY A 345 -5.76 -11.69 10.41
CA GLY A 345 -5.30 -10.57 11.23
C GLY A 345 -3.78 -10.26 11.19
N PRO A 346 -2.87 -11.26 11.27
CA PRO A 346 -1.43 -11.03 11.45
C PRO A 346 -0.69 -10.37 10.28
N VAL A 347 -1.26 -10.32 9.07
CA VAL A 347 -0.57 -9.80 7.88
C VAL A 347 -0.63 -8.27 7.77
N TYR A 348 -1.69 -7.64 8.29
CA TYR A 348 -1.91 -6.18 8.18
C TYR A 348 -0.87 -5.30 8.91
N PRO A 349 -0.34 -5.67 10.10
CA PRO A 349 0.73 -4.91 10.76
C PRO A 349 2.01 -4.74 9.92
N ALA A 350 2.36 -5.73 9.09
CA ALA A 350 3.54 -5.63 8.22
C ALA A 350 3.36 -4.61 7.09
N TYR A 351 2.11 -4.34 6.70
CA TYR A 351 1.76 -3.38 5.67
C TYR A 351 1.56 -1.97 6.22
N SER A 352 1.05 -1.83 7.46
CA SER A 352 0.73 -0.54 8.07
C SER A 352 1.94 0.39 8.21
N SER A 353 3.10 -0.16 8.49
CA SER A 353 4.35 0.60 8.66
C SER A 353 4.92 1.15 7.34
N ARG A 354 4.50 0.63 6.17
CA ARG A 354 5.06 1.05 4.87
C ARG A 354 4.71 2.50 4.51
N THR A 355 3.51 2.98 4.85
CA THR A 355 3.13 4.38 4.63
C THR A 355 3.91 5.33 5.54
N GLN A 356 4.19 4.91 6.78
CA GLN A 356 5.05 5.66 7.71
C GLN A 356 6.50 5.71 7.22
N ASP A 357 7.01 4.65 6.60
CA ASP A 357 8.35 4.64 6.01
C ASP A 357 8.41 5.50 4.74
N ALA A 358 7.34 5.56 3.94
CA ALA A 358 7.25 6.51 2.83
C ALA A 358 7.31 7.96 3.32
N ALA A 359 6.56 8.31 4.37
CA ALA A 359 6.61 9.64 4.97
C ALA A 359 7.98 9.96 5.58
N ALA A 360 8.64 8.98 6.20
CA ALA A 360 10.00 9.13 6.72
C ALA A 360 11.02 9.35 5.61
N MET A 361 10.92 8.63 4.49
CA MET A 361 11.79 8.82 3.33
C MET A 361 11.64 10.23 2.76
N LEU A 362 10.42 10.79 2.73
CA LEU A 362 10.20 12.15 2.24
C LEU A 362 10.80 13.21 3.17
N ARG A 363 10.65 13.04 4.49
CA ARG A 363 11.34 13.89 5.48
C ARG A 363 12.86 13.78 5.35
N LEU A 364 13.36 12.57 5.12
CA LEU A 364 14.79 12.29 4.96
C LEU A 364 15.36 12.95 3.69
N LEU A 365 14.64 12.91 2.57
CA LEU A 365 14.97 13.64 1.34
C LEU A 365 15.02 15.16 1.58
N GLY A 366 14.03 15.71 2.28
CA GLY A 366 14.00 17.13 2.66
C GLY A 366 15.18 17.52 3.56
N ALA A 367 15.48 16.70 4.56
CA ALA A 367 16.63 16.87 5.44
C ALA A 367 17.96 16.83 4.68
N GLN A 368 18.13 15.88 3.76
CA GLN A 368 19.30 15.76 2.90
C GLN A 368 19.50 17.01 2.04
N ARG A 369 18.45 17.49 1.37
CA ARG A 369 18.52 18.73 0.58
C ARG A 369 18.93 19.93 1.45
N TRP A 370 18.30 20.08 2.61
CA TRP A 370 18.63 21.17 3.55
C TRP A 370 20.06 21.09 4.05
N LEU A 371 20.53 19.88 4.42
CA LEU A 371 21.87 19.65 4.96
C LEU A 371 22.96 19.98 3.95
N ARG A 372 22.74 19.64 2.66
CA ARG A 372 23.66 19.98 1.56
C ARG A 372 23.84 21.49 1.37
N GLN A 373 22.88 22.30 1.81
CA GLN A 373 22.93 23.76 1.73
C GLN A 373 23.59 24.39 2.96
N GLN A 374 23.96 23.60 3.97
CA GLN A 374 24.65 24.10 5.16
C GLN A 374 26.16 24.11 4.96
N ALA A 375 26.81 25.14 5.52
CA ALA A 375 28.25 25.14 5.71
C ALA A 375 28.62 24.45 7.05
N GLY A 376 29.79 23.83 7.11
CA GLY A 376 30.35 23.23 8.32
C GLY A 376 30.14 21.72 8.43
N ASP A 377 30.35 21.18 9.64
CA ASP A 377 30.20 19.75 9.92
C ASP A 377 28.71 19.32 9.82
N PRO A 378 28.39 18.29 9.00
CA PRO A 378 27.05 17.73 8.92
C PRO A 378 26.44 17.32 10.27
N VAL A 379 27.26 16.89 11.25
CA VAL A 379 26.75 16.51 12.58
C VAL A 379 26.22 17.72 13.35
N GLU A 380 26.95 18.83 13.34
CA GLU A 380 26.53 20.09 13.96
C GLU A 380 25.34 20.70 13.25
N ALA A 381 25.33 20.64 11.91
CA ALA A 381 24.20 21.11 11.11
C ALA A 381 22.92 20.34 11.44
N LEU A 382 22.97 19.02 11.64
CA LEU A 382 21.79 18.23 12.00
C LEU A 382 21.11 18.67 13.31
N GLN A 383 21.85 19.29 14.24
CA GLN A 383 21.27 19.85 15.47
C GLN A 383 20.32 21.03 15.19
N ARG A 384 20.48 21.70 14.05
CA ARG A 384 19.67 22.82 13.58
C ARG A 384 18.63 22.41 12.52
N LEU A 385 18.35 21.12 12.39
CA LEU A 385 17.41 20.61 11.40
C LEU A 385 16.03 21.27 11.56
N PRO A 386 15.41 21.79 10.48
CA PRO A 386 14.08 22.38 10.54
C PRO A 386 13.05 21.40 11.10
N ALA A 387 12.16 21.89 11.95
CA ALA A 387 11.16 21.07 12.67
C ALA A 387 10.28 20.22 11.73
N GLN A 388 10.01 20.69 10.51
CA GLN A 388 9.23 19.97 9.50
C GLN A 388 9.91 18.68 8.98
N PHE A 389 11.24 18.57 9.10
CA PHE A 389 12.00 17.37 8.72
C PHE A 389 12.40 16.52 9.92
N ALA A 390 12.26 17.06 11.13
CA ALA A 390 12.50 16.34 12.37
C ALA A 390 11.37 15.32 12.64
N SER A 391 11.69 14.29 13.41
CA SER A 391 10.71 13.36 13.98
C SER A 391 11.03 13.17 15.46
N PRO A 392 10.02 13.18 16.35
CA PRO A 392 10.24 13.01 17.78
C PRO A 392 10.70 11.59 18.16
N VAL A 393 10.57 10.63 17.24
CA VAL A 393 10.84 9.20 17.51
C VAL A 393 11.79 8.54 16.50
N ARG A 394 12.11 9.22 15.39
CA ARG A 394 13.05 8.74 14.35
C ARG A 394 13.96 9.89 13.92
N ALA A 395 14.90 10.25 14.78
CA ALA A 395 15.88 11.29 14.47
C ALA A 395 16.81 10.83 13.32
N PRO A 396 17.05 11.68 12.31
CA PRO A 396 18.00 11.37 11.25
C PRO A 396 19.43 11.40 11.80
N GLN A 397 20.23 10.44 11.36
CA GLN A 397 21.64 10.29 11.75
C GLN A 397 22.51 9.99 10.54
N LEU A 398 23.80 10.27 10.64
CA LEU A 398 24.76 9.87 9.63
C LEU A 398 24.97 8.35 9.66
N SER A 399 25.22 7.75 8.51
CA SER A 399 25.73 6.39 8.41
C SER A 399 27.12 6.28 9.02
N ALA A 400 27.54 5.07 9.40
CA ALA A 400 28.85 4.85 10.03
C ALA A 400 30.04 5.33 9.16
N ASN A 401 29.87 5.33 7.83
CA ASN A 401 30.88 5.83 6.90
C ASN A 401 30.72 7.33 6.57
N GLY A 402 29.75 8.03 7.17
CA GLY A 402 29.46 9.45 6.92
C GLY A 402 28.90 9.79 5.54
N ARG A 403 28.64 8.79 4.68
CA ARG A 403 28.25 9.01 3.27
C ARG A 403 26.75 9.11 3.04
N SER A 404 25.93 8.81 4.04
CA SER A 404 24.47 8.79 3.92
C SER A 404 23.81 9.35 5.17
N LEU A 405 22.63 9.94 4.98
CA LEU A 405 21.72 10.28 6.07
C LEU A 405 20.69 9.16 6.18
N GLN A 406 20.38 8.71 7.40
CA GLN A 406 19.53 7.55 7.60
C GLN A 406 18.61 7.66 8.82
N VAL A 407 17.49 6.93 8.76
CA VAL A 407 16.53 6.76 9.88
C VAL A 407 16.12 5.29 10.01
N PRO A 408 15.72 4.83 11.21
CA PRO A 408 15.23 3.47 11.38
C PRO A 408 14.00 3.20 10.52
N ARG A 409 14.03 2.07 9.80
CA ARG A 409 12.87 1.53 9.09
C ARG A 409 11.89 0.91 10.09
N ARG A 410 10.58 1.09 9.86
CA ARG A 410 9.55 0.41 10.66
C ARG A 410 9.08 -0.90 10.02
N SER A 411 9.00 -0.93 8.70
CA SER A 411 8.58 -2.12 7.97
C SER A 411 9.57 -3.26 8.13
N PRO A 412 9.09 -4.51 8.28
CA PRO A 412 9.98 -5.66 8.28
C PRO A 412 10.73 -5.73 6.95
N THR A 413 11.99 -6.18 7.01
CA THR A 413 12.81 -6.40 5.83
C THR A 413 12.20 -7.53 4.99
N ARG A 414 12.17 -7.36 3.67
CA ARG A 414 11.61 -8.33 2.71
C ARG A 414 12.59 -9.45 2.36
N GLY A 415 13.82 -9.39 2.89
CA GLY A 415 14.90 -10.35 2.68
C GLY A 415 16.16 -9.94 3.44
N ASN A 416 17.17 -10.80 3.40
CA ASN A 416 18.42 -10.61 4.16
C ASN A 416 19.25 -9.40 3.70
N ASP A 417 19.06 -8.95 2.46
CA ASP A 417 19.83 -7.85 1.85
C ASP A 417 19.20 -6.47 2.09
N GLU A 418 17.99 -6.41 2.66
CA GLU A 418 17.31 -5.14 2.88
C GLU A 418 17.78 -4.51 4.20
N SER A 419 18.25 -3.26 4.11
CA SER A 419 18.77 -2.52 5.25
C SER A 419 17.67 -2.26 6.29
N PRO A 420 17.96 -2.39 7.61
CA PRO A 420 17.07 -1.92 8.66
C PRO A 420 16.98 -0.38 8.71
N TRP A 421 17.73 0.31 7.86
CA TRP A 421 17.72 1.75 7.71
C TRP A 421 17.04 2.15 6.40
N LEU A 422 16.28 3.24 6.45
CA LEU A 422 15.99 4.07 5.29
C LEU A 422 17.15 5.06 5.15
N SER A 423 17.72 5.20 3.95
CA SER A 423 18.97 5.95 3.76
C SER A 423 18.94 6.74 2.46
N VAL A 424 19.47 7.96 2.48
CA VAL A 424 19.71 8.79 1.30
C VAL A 424 21.19 9.20 1.25
N PRO A 425 21.81 9.32 0.06
CA PRO A 425 23.22 9.70 -0.03
C PRO A 425 23.46 11.15 0.38
N LEU A 426 24.65 11.47 0.90
CA LEU A 426 25.11 12.85 1.14
C LEU A 426 26.19 13.30 0.18
N ALA A 427 26.85 12.35 -0.49
CA ALA A 427 27.84 12.59 -1.51
C ALA A 427 27.58 11.65 -2.69
N ALA A 428 27.97 12.07 -3.88
CA ALA A 428 27.95 11.21 -5.05
C ALA A 428 28.72 9.90 -4.77
N GLY A 429 28.18 8.78 -5.23
CA GLY A 429 28.92 7.52 -5.27
C GLY A 429 30.15 7.69 -6.15
N ALA A 430 31.27 7.03 -5.81
CA ALA A 430 32.35 6.92 -6.78
C ALA A 430 31.79 6.12 -7.96
N ALA A 431 31.86 6.67 -9.17
CA ALA A 431 31.55 5.89 -10.37
C ALA A 431 32.44 4.63 -10.34
N PRO A 432 31.92 3.42 -10.60
CA PRO A 432 32.78 2.26 -10.74
C PRO A 432 33.77 2.58 -11.85
N THR A 433 35.04 2.72 -11.48
CA THR A 433 36.15 2.77 -12.42
C THR A 433 35.98 1.57 -13.34
N ALA A 434 35.71 1.83 -14.62
CA ALA A 434 35.72 0.82 -15.64
C ALA A 434 37.08 0.11 -15.53
N ALA A 435 37.08 -1.10 -14.98
CA ALA A 435 38.25 -1.94 -15.01
C ALA A 435 38.56 -2.16 -16.49
N ALA A 436 39.68 -1.58 -16.94
CA ALA A 436 40.27 -1.89 -18.22
C ALA A 436 40.36 -3.43 -18.31
N ARG A 437 39.58 -4.01 -19.22
CA ARG A 437 39.79 -5.38 -19.67
C ARG A 437 40.90 -5.30 -20.71
N ASP A 438 42.10 -5.67 -20.29
CA ASP A 438 43.09 -6.23 -21.20
C ASP A 438 42.65 -7.63 -21.64
#